data_AF-A0A963SW90-F1
#
_entry.id   AF-A0A963SW90-F1
#
_cell.length_a   1.000
_cell.length_b   1.000
_cell.length_c   1.000
_cell.angle_alpha   90.00
_cell.angle_beta   90.00
_cell.angle_gamma   90.00
#
_symmetry.space_group_name_H-M   'P 1'
#
loop_
_entity.id
_entity.type
_entity.pdbx_description
1 polymer ?
#
loop_
_entity_poly.entity_id
_entity_poly.type
_entity_poly.pdbx_seq_one_letter_code
_entity_poly.pdbx_strand_id
1 'polypeptide(L)'
;MKSEDFELISGLLKQRSGLILPKDKVYLLESRLTPIAHRRGLDSLDELVSEVRLKRKEDLLSEITEAMTTNESFFFRDNKPFDLFKDSVLPQLLESRASRKKIRIWCAAASTGQEPYSLAIILKELSVKLAGWNIEIVGTDLSQKVLDKAKMGLFSQFEVQRGLPIQMLIKYFNQVGELWQISEEIRNMVSFRKFNLLDPYTLLGSFDVIFCRNVLIYFDQPTKTEVLEKMRKLLPNDGTLFLGAAETVLGITDKFKPVQGQRGLYSTADASIEVIEKLRAV
;
A
#
# COMPACT_ATOMS: atom_id res chain seq x y z
N MET A 1 2.07 -13.62 28.60
CA MET A 1 0.69 -13.15 28.33
C MET A 1 -0.33 -14.29 28.54
N LYS A 2 -1.48 -14.03 29.17
CA LYS A 2 -2.55 -15.05 29.33
C LYS A 2 -3.35 -15.22 28.02
N SER A 3 -4.04 -16.35 27.85
CA SER A 3 -4.83 -16.60 26.63
C SER A 3 -5.93 -15.54 26.41
N GLU A 4 -6.61 -15.12 27.46
CA GLU A 4 -7.67 -14.10 27.38
C GLU A 4 -7.15 -12.72 26.97
N ASP A 5 -5.94 -12.37 27.41
CA ASP A 5 -5.26 -11.12 27.04
C ASP A 5 -4.90 -11.13 25.54
N PHE A 6 -4.42 -12.28 25.05
CA PHE A 6 -4.16 -12.46 23.63
C PHE A 6 -5.43 -12.33 22.79
N GLU A 7 -6.51 -13.02 23.14
CA GLU A 7 -7.77 -12.97 22.38
C GLU A 7 -8.39 -11.56 22.40
N LEU A 8 -8.25 -10.81 23.50
CA LEU A 8 -8.67 -9.41 23.58
C LEU A 8 -7.91 -8.53 22.57
N ILE A 9 -6.58 -8.61 22.57
CA ILE A 9 -5.74 -7.76 21.71
C ILE A 9 -5.84 -8.20 20.24
N SER A 10 -5.83 -9.51 19.96
CA SER A 10 -5.96 -10.03 18.60
C SER A 10 -7.33 -9.68 18.00
N GLY A 11 -8.41 -9.80 18.78
CA GLY A 11 -9.75 -9.38 18.37
C GLY A 11 -9.84 -7.89 18.08
N LEU A 12 -9.23 -7.06 18.93
CA LEU A 12 -9.12 -5.62 18.71
C LEU A 12 -8.37 -5.28 17.42
N LEU A 13 -7.21 -5.91 17.18
CA LEU A 13 -6.40 -5.69 15.99
C LEU A 13 -7.17 -6.09 14.73
N LYS A 14 -7.83 -7.25 14.76
CA LYS A 14 -8.68 -7.71 13.66
C LYS A 14 -9.80 -6.72 13.37
N GLN A 15 -10.53 -6.27 14.39
CA GLN A 15 -11.63 -5.33 14.20
C GLN A 15 -11.16 -3.99 13.62
N ARG A 16 -10.02 -3.48 14.07
CA ARG A 16 -9.56 -2.13 13.70
C ARG A 16 -8.73 -2.07 12.43
N SER A 17 -8.06 -3.16 12.06
CA SER A 17 -7.11 -3.15 10.93
C SER A 17 -7.25 -4.33 9.98
N GLY A 18 -8.08 -5.33 10.31
CA GLY A 18 -8.20 -6.58 9.56
C GLY A 18 -7.08 -7.58 9.86
N LEU A 19 -6.05 -7.17 10.61
CA LEU A 19 -4.89 -8.00 10.94
C LEU A 19 -5.30 -9.25 11.72
N ILE A 20 -5.06 -10.40 11.12
CA ILE A 20 -5.07 -11.69 11.80
C ILE A 20 -3.70 -11.92 12.40
N LEU A 21 -3.64 -12.02 13.72
CA LEU A 21 -2.43 -12.37 14.45
C LEU A 21 -2.45 -13.88 14.78
N PRO A 22 -1.58 -14.69 14.17
CA PRO A 22 -1.47 -16.11 14.52
C PRO A 22 -0.96 -16.32 15.95
N LYS A 23 -1.36 -17.42 16.59
CA LYS A 23 -0.96 -17.75 17.98
C LYS A 23 0.55 -17.98 18.14
N ASP A 24 1.24 -18.46 17.10
CA ASP A 24 2.69 -18.60 17.08
C ASP A 24 3.43 -17.25 16.95
N LYS A 25 2.70 -16.14 16.74
CA LYS A 25 3.23 -14.77 16.63
C LYS A 25 2.96 -13.91 17.87
N VAL A 26 2.58 -14.49 19.00
CA VAL A 26 2.35 -13.78 20.28
C VAL A 26 3.55 -12.91 20.70
N TYR A 27 4.78 -13.35 20.41
CA TYR A 27 6.00 -12.59 20.71
C TYR A 27 6.04 -11.19 20.04
N LEU A 28 5.27 -10.97 18.98
CA LEU A 28 5.13 -9.65 18.35
C LEU A 28 4.41 -8.67 19.26
N LEU A 29 3.44 -9.13 20.07
CA LEU A 29 2.77 -8.29 21.05
C LEU A 29 3.78 -7.81 22.10
N GLU A 30 4.59 -8.71 22.63
CA GLU A 30 5.61 -8.38 23.63
C GLU A 30 6.63 -7.38 23.07
N SER A 31 7.24 -7.69 21.92
CA SER A 31 8.27 -6.83 21.33
C SER A 31 7.76 -5.45 20.89
N ARG A 32 6.50 -5.34 20.41
CA ARG A 32 5.97 -4.09 19.83
C ARG A 32 5.14 -3.26 20.80
N LEU A 33 4.49 -3.87 21.78
CA LEU A 33 3.62 -3.17 22.73
C LEU A 33 4.32 -2.80 24.04
N THR A 34 5.40 -3.49 24.42
CA THR A 34 6.20 -3.10 25.61
C THR A 34 6.73 -1.66 25.51
N PRO A 35 7.28 -1.19 24.37
CA PRO A 35 7.66 0.21 24.21
C PRO A 35 6.48 1.20 24.32
N ILE A 36 5.25 0.77 24.01
CA ILE A 36 4.06 1.60 24.19
C ILE A 36 3.72 1.69 25.69
N ALA A 37 3.76 0.57 26.41
CA ALA A 37 3.54 0.55 27.86
C ALA A 37 4.47 1.53 28.58
N HIS A 38 5.78 1.44 28.32
CA HIS A 38 6.77 2.32 28.95
C HIS A 38 6.56 3.80 28.61
N ARG A 39 6.24 4.14 27.35
CA ARG A 39 5.95 5.54 26.97
C ARG A 39 4.71 6.11 27.66
N ARG A 40 3.78 5.25 28.07
CA ARG A 40 2.57 5.63 28.81
C ARG A 40 2.75 5.56 30.34
N GLY A 41 3.97 5.29 30.81
CA GLY A 41 4.28 5.20 32.24
C GLY A 41 3.72 3.94 32.91
N LEU A 42 3.50 2.87 32.13
CA LEU A 42 3.10 1.56 32.63
C LEU A 42 4.34 0.67 32.77
N ASP A 43 4.32 -0.18 33.79
CA ASP A 43 5.47 -1.01 34.16
C ASP A 43 5.55 -2.30 33.35
N SER A 44 4.44 -2.72 32.73
CA SER A 44 4.37 -3.98 31.98
C SER A 44 3.34 -4.00 30.85
N LEU A 45 3.45 -5.00 29.99
CA LEU A 45 2.44 -5.31 28.99
C LEU A 45 1.10 -5.73 29.61
N ASP A 46 1.13 -6.41 30.76
CA ASP A 46 -0.09 -6.84 31.45
C ASP A 46 -0.89 -5.64 31.97
N GLU A 47 -0.20 -4.57 32.40
CA GLU A 47 -0.84 -3.30 32.75
C GLU A 47 -1.44 -2.59 31.54
N LEU A 48 -0.74 -2.61 30.40
CA LEU A 48 -1.26 -2.07 29.14
C LEU A 48 -2.55 -2.79 28.71
N VAL A 49 -2.55 -4.13 28.76
CA VAL A 49 -3.75 -4.92 28.44
C VAL A 49 -4.88 -4.64 29.43
N SER A 50 -4.56 -4.47 30.72
CA SER A 50 -5.54 -4.11 31.73
C SER A 50 -6.16 -2.72 31.46
N GLU A 51 -5.35 -1.75 31.04
CA GLU A 51 -5.85 -0.43 30.64
C GLU A 51 -6.74 -0.50 29.38
N VAL A 52 -6.37 -1.31 28.38
CA VAL A 52 -7.21 -1.58 27.21
C VAL A 52 -8.57 -2.17 27.64
N ARG A 53 -8.56 -3.13 28.56
CA ARG A 53 -9.78 -3.78 29.07
C ARG A 53 -10.71 -2.80 29.77
N LEU A 54 -10.16 -1.92 30.62
CA LEU A 54 -10.95 -1.03 31.48
C LEU A 54 -11.42 0.24 30.79
N LYS A 55 -10.55 0.89 30.01
CA LYS A 55 -10.79 2.26 29.54
C LYS A 55 -11.08 2.36 28.05
N ARG A 56 -10.55 1.43 27.23
CA ARG A 56 -10.69 1.43 25.75
C ARG A 56 -10.48 2.81 25.11
N LYS A 57 -9.50 3.58 25.59
CA LYS A 57 -9.25 4.93 25.08
C LYS A 57 -8.74 4.89 23.63
N GLU A 58 -9.35 5.68 22.76
CA GLU A 58 -9.10 5.62 21.32
C GLU A 58 -7.64 5.91 20.93
N ASP A 59 -6.97 6.81 21.63
CA ASP A 59 -5.55 7.12 21.43
C ASP A 59 -4.66 5.88 21.67
N LEU A 60 -4.90 5.16 22.76
CA LEU A 60 -4.20 3.91 23.08
C LEU A 60 -4.48 2.82 22.05
N LEU A 61 -5.74 2.65 21.66
CA LEU A 61 -6.12 1.64 20.66
C LEU A 61 -5.48 1.93 19.30
N SER A 62 -5.39 3.21 18.90
CA SER A 62 -4.68 3.63 17.70
C SER A 62 -3.19 3.32 17.78
N GLU A 63 -2.53 3.63 18.89
CA GLU A 63 -1.09 3.32 19.07
C GLU A 63 -0.81 1.82 18.98
N ILE A 64 -1.63 0.99 19.63
CA ILE A 64 -1.52 -0.47 19.58
C ILE A 64 -1.71 -0.96 18.15
N THR A 65 -2.75 -0.45 17.46
CA THR A 65 -3.04 -0.83 16.08
C THR A 65 -1.87 -0.48 15.16
N GLU A 66 -1.35 0.75 15.23
CA GLU A 66 -0.24 1.19 14.39
C GLU A 66 1.05 0.40 14.68
N ALA A 67 1.38 0.13 15.94
CA ALA A 67 2.59 -0.64 16.29
C ALA A 67 2.55 -2.08 15.77
N MET A 68 1.36 -2.66 15.63
CA MET A 68 1.18 -4.02 15.14
C MET A 68 1.16 -4.14 13.61
N THR A 69 1.09 -3.03 12.88
CA THR A 69 1.27 -3.04 11.41
C THR A 69 2.69 -3.48 11.04
N THR A 70 2.84 -4.26 9.96
CA THR A 70 4.15 -4.64 9.44
C THR A 70 4.44 -3.84 8.18
N ASN A 71 5.43 -2.95 8.26
CA ASN A 71 5.68 -1.89 7.28
C ASN A 71 6.97 -2.15 6.47
N GLU A 72 7.10 -3.34 5.88
CA GLU A 72 8.25 -3.63 5.03
C GLU A 72 7.96 -3.18 3.59
N SER A 73 8.74 -2.21 3.09
CA SER A 73 8.68 -1.72 1.73
C SER A 73 10.07 -1.35 1.21
N PHE A 74 10.25 -1.38 -0.11
CA PHE A 74 11.49 -0.98 -0.78
C PHE A 74 11.19 -0.52 -2.21
N PHE A 75 12.09 0.29 -2.77
CA PHE A 75 11.92 0.85 -4.10
C PHE A 75 11.90 -0.26 -5.15
N PHE A 76 10.99 -0.13 -6.13
CA PHE A 76 10.80 -1.10 -7.21
C PHE A 76 10.63 -2.55 -6.71
N ARG A 77 9.97 -2.74 -5.56
CA ARG A 77 9.72 -4.07 -4.98
C ARG A 77 9.09 -5.01 -5.98
N ASP A 78 9.75 -6.13 -6.26
CA ASP A 78 9.44 -7.02 -7.37
C ASP A 78 9.36 -6.23 -8.69
N ASN A 79 10.47 -5.98 -9.38
CA ASN A 79 10.53 -5.09 -10.56
C ASN A 79 9.37 -5.28 -11.57
N LYS A 80 8.90 -6.53 -11.75
CA LYS A 80 7.89 -6.92 -12.75
C LYS A 80 6.59 -6.09 -12.69
N PRO A 81 5.90 -5.87 -11.54
CA PRO A 81 4.78 -4.94 -11.44
C PRO A 81 5.03 -3.54 -12.03
N PHE A 82 6.22 -2.98 -11.82
CA PHE A 82 6.57 -1.64 -12.30
C PHE A 82 6.88 -1.65 -13.80
N ASP A 83 7.53 -2.70 -14.29
CA ASP A 83 7.70 -2.92 -15.74
C ASP A 83 6.34 -3.10 -16.43
N LEU A 84 5.43 -3.89 -15.86
CA LEU A 84 4.08 -4.06 -16.40
C LEU A 84 3.28 -2.77 -16.41
N PHE A 85 3.40 -1.96 -15.36
CA PHE A 85 2.80 -0.64 -15.35
C PHE A 85 3.35 0.22 -16.49
N LYS A 86 4.67 0.29 -16.62
CA LYS A 86 5.35 1.13 -17.62
C LYS A 86 5.09 0.69 -19.06
N ASP A 87 5.15 -0.61 -19.31
CA ASP A 87 5.21 -1.17 -20.67
C ASP A 87 3.84 -1.63 -21.18
N SER A 88 2.91 -2.01 -20.30
CA SER A 88 1.59 -2.55 -20.70
C SER A 88 0.43 -1.64 -20.28
N VAL A 89 0.31 -1.35 -18.97
CA VAL A 89 -0.86 -0.65 -18.43
C VAL A 89 -0.87 0.82 -18.83
N LEU A 90 0.25 1.53 -18.65
CA LEU A 90 0.33 2.96 -18.95
C LEU A 90 0.05 3.24 -20.43
N PRO A 91 0.64 2.54 -21.42
CA PRO A 91 0.31 2.75 -22.83
C PRO A 91 -1.18 2.55 -23.16
N GLN A 92 -1.81 1.51 -22.61
CA GLN A 92 -3.26 1.27 -22.79
C GLN A 92 -4.09 2.43 -22.23
N LEU A 93 -3.74 2.95 -21.04
CA LEU A 93 -4.43 4.08 -20.44
C LEU A 93 -4.20 5.39 -21.21
N LEU A 94 -3.01 5.59 -21.78
CA LEU A 94 -2.74 6.77 -22.61
C LEU A 94 -3.62 6.81 -23.85
N GLU A 95 -3.89 5.65 -24.45
CA GLU A 95 -4.82 5.52 -25.57
C GLU A 95 -6.27 5.75 -25.11
N SER A 96 -6.73 4.99 -24.10
CA SER A 96 -8.14 5.00 -23.68
C SER A 96 -8.58 6.32 -23.03
N ARG A 97 -7.64 7.11 -22.51
CA ARG A 97 -7.89 8.40 -21.86
C ARG A 97 -7.40 9.60 -22.67
N ALA A 98 -7.03 9.42 -23.93
CA ALA A 98 -6.45 10.47 -24.78
C ALA A 98 -7.30 11.76 -24.85
N SER A 99 -8.63 11.64 -24.78
CA SER A 99 -9.56 12.77 -24.82
C SER A 99 -9.52 13.62 -23.54
N ARG A 100 -9.38 13.01 -22.36
CA ARG A 100 -9.40 13.70 -21.05
C ARG A 100 -8.01 13.96 -20.48
N LYS A 101 -6.98 13.26 -20.98
CA LYS A 101 -5.57 13.31 -20.53
C LYS A 101 -5.40 13.25 -19.01
N LYS A 102 -6.21 12.43 -18.35
CA LYS A 102 -6.19 12.25 -16.89
C LYS A 102 -6.04 10.77 -16.54
N ILE A 103 -5.14 10.48 -15.60
CA ILE A 103 -4.93 9.15 -15.02
C ILE A 103 -4.85 9.30 -13.49
N ARG A 104 -5.51 8.42 -12.75
CA ARG A 104 -5.39 8.36 -11.28
C ARG A 104 -4.91 6.98 -10.85
N ILE A 105 -3.87 6.94 -10.02
CA ILE A 105 -3.25 5.73 -9.50
C ILE A 105 -3.36 5.74 -7.98
N TRP A 106 -3.81 4.62 -7.41
CA TRP A 106 -3.90 4.43 -5.96
C TRP A 106 -2.92 3.37 -5.50
N CYS A 107 -2.01 3.72 -4.59
CA CYS A 107 -1.22 2.76 -3.82
C CYS A 107 -1.86 2.56 -2.44
N ALA A 108 -2.61 1.48 -2.31
CA ALA A 108 -3.25 1.02 -1.09
C ALA A 108 -2.23 0.30 -0.21
N ALA A 109 -2.02 0.81 1.02
CA ALA A 109 -0.94 0.43 1.95
C ALA A 109 0.45 0.86 1.45
N ALA A 110 0.59 2.16 1.18
CA ALA A 110 1.79 2.79 0.65
C ALA A 110 3.00 2.75 1.60
N SER A 111 2.80 2.44 2.89
CA SER A 111 3.82 2.37 3.92
C SER A 111 4.70 3.64 3.94
N THR A 112 6.01 3.50 3.94
CA THR A 112 6.97 4.61 3.95
C THR A 112 7.18 5.27 2.57
N GLY A 113 6.35 4.97 1.57
CA GLY A 113 6.25 5.73 0.31
C GLY A 113 7.05 5.23 -0.88
N GLN A 114 7.85 4.17 -0.72
CA GLN A 114 8.75 3.68 -1.79
C GLN A 114 7.97 3.23 -3.05
N GLU A 115 6.81 2.58 -2.91
CA GLU A 115 6.00 2.15 -4.06
C GLU A 115 5.41 3.34 -4.84
N PRO A 116 4.68 4.30 -4.22
CA PRO A 116 4.27 5.53 -4.90
C PRO A 116 5.42 6.29 -5.56
N TYR A 117 6.57 6.39 -4.89
CA TYR A 117 7.73 7.09 -5.46
C TYR A 117 8.39 6.35 -6.61
N SER A 118 8.37 5.01 -6.62
CA SER A 118 8.83 4.22 -7.76
C SER A 118 7.98 4.50 -9.01
N LEU A 119 6.66 4.63 -8.84
CA LEU A 119 5.75 5.03 -9.92
C LEU A 119 6.01 6.48 -10.36
N ALA A 120 6.19 7.41 -9.41
CA ALA A 120 6.48 8.80 -9.72
C ALA A 120 7.79 8.95 -10.53
N ILE A 121 8.84 8.20 -10.17
CA ILE A 121 10.10 8.16 -10.92
C ILE A 121 9.87 7.65 -12.35
N ILE A 122 9.09 6.58 -12.55
CA ILE A 122 8.74 6.07 -13.89
C ILE A 122 8.05 7.16 -14.71
N LEU A 123 7.04 7.82 -14.14
CA LEU A 123 6.31 8.87 -14.84
C LEU A 123 7.23 10.06 -15.17
N LYS A 124 8.16 10.40 -14.28
CA LYS A 124 9.13 11.47 -14.50
C LYS A 124 10.10 11.16 -15.64
N GLU A 125 10.62 9.92 -15.71
CA GLU A 125 11.43 9.46 -16.85
C GLU A 125 10.66 9.54 -18.18
N LEU A 126 9.34 9.33 -18.14
CA LEU A 126 8.47 9.41 -19.33
C LEU A 126 7.86 10.80 -19.58
N SER A 127 8.31 11.84 -18.87
CA SER A 127 7.67 13.17 -18.88
C SER A 127 7.49 13.79 -20.27
N VAL A 128 8.40 13.56 -21.21
CA VAL A 128 8.28 14.04 -22.60
C VAL A 128 7.08 13.40 -23.30
N LYS A 129 6.90 12.07 -23.16
CA LYS A 129 5.75 11.33 -23.70
C LYS A 129 4.44 11.72 -23.01
N LEU A 130 4.53 12.12 -21.74
CA LEU A 130 3.42 12.49 -20.88
C LEU A 130 3.11 13.99 -20.88
N ALA A 131 3.66 14.76 -21.82
CA ALA A 131 3.40 16.19 -21.93
C ALA A 131 1.88 16.47 -22.05
N GLY A 132 1.37 17.32 -21.14
CA GLY A 132 -0.05 17.68 -21.08
C GLY A 132 -0.97 16.65 -20.40
N TRP A 133 -0.42 15.58 -19.82
CA TRP A 133 -1.17 14.64 -18.99
C TRP A 133 -1.22 15.11 -17.53
N ASN A 134 -2.40 14.98 -16.91
CA ASN A 134 -2.58 15.10 -15.48
C ASN A 134 -2.61 13.69 -14.86
N ILE A 135 -1.54 13.31 -14.18
CA ILE A 135 -1.43 12.00 -13.52
C ILE A 135 -1.32 12.20 -12.03
N GLU A 136 -2.30 11.69 -11.29
CA GLU A 136 -2.34 11.75 -9.83
C GLU A 136 -1.92 10.40 -9.24
N ILE A 137 -0.93 10.40 -8.33
CA ILE A 137 -0.62 9.24 -7.49
C ILE A 137 -1.13 9.53 -6.07
N VAL A 138 -2.00 8.66 -5.57
CA VAL A 138 -2.49 8.71 -4.19
C VAL A 138 -1.90 7.53 -3.42
N GLY A 139 -1.07 7.80 -2.43
CA GLY A 139 -0.59 6.80 -1.48
C GLY A 139 -1.42 6.83 -0.21
N THR A 140 -1.93 5.69 0.24
CA THR A 140 -2.68 5.64 1.50
C THR A 140 -2.17 4.56 2.44
N ASP A 141 -2.21 4.82 3.74
CA ASP A 141 -1.84 3.84 4.75
C ASP A 141 -2.65 4.01 6.03
N LEU A 142 -2.71 2.95 6.84
CA LEU A 142 -3.35 2.98 8.15
C LEU A 142 -2.48 3.74 9.17
N SER A 143 -1.15 3.63 9.08
CA SER A 143 -0.27 4.28 10.06
C SER A 143 0.07 5.71 9.66
N GLN A 144 -0.22 6.66 10.56
CA GLN A 144 0.15 8.05 10.33
C GLN A 144 1.67 8.22 10.35
N LYS A 145 2.36 7.47 11.23
CA LYS A 145 3.82 7.51 11.37
C LYS A 145 4.56 7.20 10.06
N VAL A 146 4.14 6.17 9.32
CA VAL A 146 4.81 5.83 8.05
C VAL A 146 4.47 6.82 6.94
N LEU A 147 3.25 7.38 6.94
CA LEU A 147 2.86 8.44 6.00
C LEU A 147 3.65 9.73 6.24
N ASP A 148 3.92 10.09 7.49
CA ASP A 148 4.73 11.27 7.79
C ASP A 148 6.17 11.08 7.30
N LYS A 149 6.76 9.89 7.51
CA LYS A 149 8.05 9.53 6.91
C LYS A 149 7.99 9.59 5.38
N ALA A 150 6.94 9.06 4.76
CA ALA A 150 6.75 9.09 3.32
C ALA A 150 6.73 10.53 2.80
N LYS A 151 5.93 11.42 3.41
CA LYS A 151 5.86 12.85 3.06
C LYS A 151 7.19 13.58 3.23
N MET A 152 7.95 13.28 4.29
CA MET A 152 9.30 13.81 4.48
C MET A 152 10.25 13.34 3.36
N GLY A 153 10.02 12.15 2.81
CA GLY A 153 10.81 11.56 1.73
C GLY A 153 12.26 11.29 2.12
N LEU A 154 12.52 11.08 3.42
CA LEU A 154 13.84 10.78 3.96
C LEU A 154 14.02 9.28 4.18
N PHE A 155 15.09 8.75 3.62
CA PHE A 155 15.40 7.33 3.59
C PHE A 155 16.84 7.11 4.06
N SER A 156 17.08 6.01 4.76
CA SER A 156 18.44 5.61 5.12
C SER A 156 19.24 5.12 3.90
N GLN A 157 20.56 5.04 4.02
CA GLN A 157 21.44 4.42 3.02
C GLN A 157 20.94 3.03 2.60
N PHE A 158 20.56 2.19 3.57
CA PHE A 158 20.04 0.85 3.33
C PHE A 158 18.76 0.87 2.50
N GLU A 159 17.82 1.75 2.82
CA GLU A 159 16.53 1.85 2.12
C GLU A 159 16.70 2.29 0.66
N VAL A 160 17.59 3.24 0.38
CA VAL A 160 17.85 3.69 -1.00
C VAL A 160 18.72 2.73 -1.80
N GLN A 161 19.49 1.84 -1.17
CA GLN A 161 20.25 0.81 -1.88
C GLN A 161 19.42 -0.45 -2.18
N ARG A 162 18.26 -0.60 -1.52
CA ARG A 162 17.39 -1.76 -1.70
C ARG A 162 16.42 -1.54 -2.86
N GLY A 163 16.79 -2.07 -4.04
CA GLY A 163 15.94 -2.15 -5.23
C GLY A 163 15.95 -0.90 -6.13
N LEU A 164 16.48 0.24 -5.67
CA LEU A 164 16.62 1.44 -6.50
C LEU A 164 17.88 1.37 -7.38
N PRO A 165 17.77 1.52 -8.71
CA PRO A 165 18.93 1.66 -9.58
C PRO A 165 19.78 2.88 -9.21
N ILE A 166 21.11 2.73 -9.18
CA ILE A 166 22.03 3.81 -8.75
C ILE A 166 21.90 5.09 -9.58
N GLN A 167 21.58 4.97 -10.88
CA GLN A 167 21.35 6.11 -11.76
C GLN A 167 20.14 6.94 -11.30
N MET A 168 19.09 6.28 -10.80
CA MET A 168 17.91 6.96 -10.26
C MET A 168 18.20 7.59 -8.90
N LEU A 169 19.02 6.95 -8.06
CA LEU A 169 19.47 7.53 -6.80
C LEU A 169 20.18 8.88 -7.04
N ILE A 170 21.15 8.90 -7.95
CA ILE A 170 21.93 10.11 -8.28
C ILE A 170 21.03 11.21 -8.88
N LYS A 171 20.03 10.84 -9.68
CA LYS A 171 19.16 11.78 -10.38
C LYS A 171 18.04 12.37 -9.51
N TYR A 172 17.50 11.57 -8.58
CA TYR A 172 16.26 11.90 -7.88
C TYR A 172 16.39 12.07 -6.37
N PHE A 173 17.60 11.94 -5.81
CA PHE A 173 17.80 12.12 -4.38
C PHE A 173 18.96 13.08 -4.12
N ASN A 174 18.86 13.77 -3.00
CA ASN A 174 19.94 14.58 -2.44
C ASN A 174 20.32 14.00 -1.08
N GLN A 175 21.61 13.94 -0.78
CA GLN A 175 22.07 13.53 0.54
C GLN A 175 21.86 14.67 1.55
N VAL A 176 21.26 14.36 2.69
CA VAL A 176 20.97 15.27 3.80
C VAL A 176 21.52 14.64 5.08
N GLY A 177 22.76 14.99 5.44
CA GLY A 177 23.51 14.30 6.49
C GLY A 177 23.71 12.83 6.14
N GLU A 178 23.30 11.93 7.03
CA GLU A 178 23.37 10.47 6.85
C GLU A 178 22.16 9.87 6.09
N LEU A 179 21.20 10.70 5.70
CA LEU A 179 19.97 10.29 5.02
C LEU A 179 19.96 10.76 3.56
N TRP A 180 19.07 10.16 2.77
CA TRP A 180 18.79 10.54 1.40
C TRP A 180 17.36 11.07 1.31
N GLN A 181 17.22 12.29 0.80
CA GLN A 181 15.93 12.89 0.57
C GLN A 181 15.57 12.80 -0.91
N ILE A 182 14.42 12.18 -1.22
CA ILE A 182 13.89 12.20 -2.58
C ILE A 182 13.51 13.63 -2.98
N SER A 183 13.77 13.98 -4.25
CA SER A 183 13.65 15.35 -4.73
C SER A 183 12.23 15.89 -4.54
N GLU A 184 12.13 17.18 -4.28
CA GLU A 184 10.83 17.85 -4.09
C GLU A 184 9.91 17.65 -5.29
N GLU A 185 10.47 17.67 -6.51
CA GLU A 185 9.71 17.38 -7.73
C GLU A 185 9.00 16.03 -7.68
N ILE A 186 9.71 14.95 -7.31
CA ILE A 186 9.10 13.63 -7.18
C ILE A 186 8.11 13.58 -6.02
N ARG A 187 8.41 14.25 -4.89
CA ARG A 187 7.48 14.33 -3.76
C ARG A 187 6.14 14.96 -4.14
N ASN A 188 6.18 16.03 -4.92
CA ASN A 188 5.00 16.76 -5.37
C ASN A 188 4.12 15.97 -6.34
N MET A 189 4.60 14.87 -6.90
CA MET A 189 3.80 13.96 -7.74
C MET A 189 2.90 13.01 -6.93
N VAL A 190 3.10 12.91 -5.61
CA VAL A 190 2.41 11.95 -4.74
C VAL A 190 1.65 12.63 -3.60
N SER A 191 0.35 12.34 -3.50
CA SER A 191 -0.50 12.74 -2.37
C SER A 191 -0.62 11.60 -1.37
N PHE A 192 -0.19 11.82 -0.12
CA PHE A 192 -0.33 10.85 0.97
C PHE A 192 -1.52 11.15 1.88
N ARG A 193 -2.35 10.15 2.18
CA ARG A 193 -3.54 10.28 3.05
C ARG A 193 -3.69 9.08 3.99
N LYS A 194 -4.13 9.32 5.22
CA LYS A 194 -4.49 8.23 6.14
C LYS A 194 -5.78 7.57 5.66
N PHE A 195 -5.78 6.24 5.57
CA PHE A 195 -6.93 5.47 5.14
C PHE A 195 -6.85 4.04 5.66
N ASN A 196 -7.96 3.54 6.21
CA ASN A 196 -8.08 2.14 6.57
C ASN A 196 -8.82 1.38 5.47
N LEU A 197 -8.26 0.26 5.00
CA LEU A 197 -8.89 -0.54 3.95
C LEU A 197 -10.25 -1.14 4.36
N LEU A 198 -10.56 -1.15 5.66
CA LEU A 198 -11.86 -1.57 6.19
C LEU A 198 -12.93 -0.47 6.11
N ASP A 199 -12.54 0.79 5.99
CA ASP A 199 -13.47 1.92 6.00
C ASP A 199 -14.35 1.95 4.72
N PRO A 200 -15.40 2.79 4.67
CA PRO A 200 -16.13 3.10 3.44
C PRO A 200 -15.26 3.84 2.41
N TYR A 201 -15.36 3.45 1.13
CA TYR A 201 -14.49 3.99 0.06
C TYR A 201 -15.08 5.23 -0.64
N THR A 202 -16.21 5.74 -0.13
CA THR A 202 -17.03 6.78 -0.79
C THR A 202 -16.29 8.09 -1.07
N LEU A 203 -15.25 8.41 -0.29
CA LEU A 203 -14.50 9.67 -0.41
C LEU A 203 -13.21 9.57 -1.23
N LEU A 204 -12.83 8.38 -1.72
CA LEU A 204 -11.61 8.21 -2.51
C LEU A 204 -11.78 8.60 -3.99
N GLY A 205 -13.02 8.56 -4.49
CA GLY A 205 -13.34 8.70 -5.90
C GLY A 205 -12.87 7.49 -6.73
N SER A 206 -12.80 7.64 -8.05
CA SER A 206 -12.41 6.55 -8.96
C SER A 206 -10.93 6.60 -9.33
N PHE A 207 -10.35 5.44 -9.63
CA PHE A 207 -8.96 5.28 -10.08
C PHE A 207 -8.91 4.50 -11.38
N ASP A 208 -7.84 4.65 -12.15
CA ASP A 208 -7.58 3.84 -13.34
C ASP A 208 -6.71 2.62 -12.99
N VAL A 209 -5.82 2.77 -11.99
CA VAL A 209 -4.95 1.70 -11.50
C VAL A 209 -4.94 1.67 -9.98
N ILE A 210 -5.04 0.47 -9.41
CA ILE A 210 -4.86 0.24 -7.97
C ILE A 210 -3.66 -0.71 -7.78
N PHE A 211 -2.69 -0.28 -6.98
CA PHE A 211 -1.68 -1.13 -6.38
C PHE A 211 -2.12 -1.45 -4.96
N CYS A 212 -2.35 -2.73 -4.66
CA CYS A 212 -2.70 -3.23 -3.33
C CYS A 212 -1.80 -4.43 -3.03
N ARG A 213 -0.55 -4.14 -2.71
CA ARG A 213 0.52 -5.16 -2.69
C ARG A 213 1.02 -5.41 -1.28
N ASN A 214 1.20 -6.69 -0.97
CA ASN A 214 1.77 -7.18 0.29
C ASN A 214 1.00 -6.75 1.54
N VAL A 215 -0.33 -6.60 1.44
CA VAL A 215 -1.19 -6.17 2.56
C VAL A 215 -2.33 -7.15 2.81
N LEU A 216 -2.94 -7.71 1.75
CA LEU A 216 -4.04 -8.66 1.88
C LEU A 216 -3.60 -9.94 2.60
N ILE A 217 -2.30 -10.28 2.56
CA ILE A 217 -1.74 -11.41 3.31
C ILE A 217 -2.00 -11.36 4.82
N TYR A 218 -2.29 -10.18 5.38
CA TYR A 218 -2.58 -10.01 6.80
C TYR A 218 -4.06 -10.21 7.16
N PHE A 219 -4.94 -10.33 6.16
CA PHE A 219 -6.39 -10.40 6.34
C PHE A 219 -6.92 -11.83 6.28
N ASP A 220 -8.08 -12.07 6.88
CA ASP A 220 -8.83 -13.31 6.64
C ASP A 220 -9.58 -13.27 5.31
N GLN A 221 -10.09 -14.43 4.89
CA GLN A 221 -10.76 -14.56 3.59
C GLN A 221 -11.94 -13.59 3.42
N PRO A 222 -12.89 -13.46 4.38
CA PRO A 222 -14.00 -12.52 4.24
C PRO A 222 -13.53 -11.08 4.08
N THR A 223 -12.52 -10.65 4.85
CA THR A 223 -11.96 -9.30 4.76
C THR A 223 -11.29 -9.06 3.40
N LYS A 224 -10.53 -10.04 2.87
CA LYS A 224 -9.95 -9.94 1.52
C LYS A 224 -11.03 -9.75 0.46
N THR A 225 -12.10 -10.55 0.51
CA THR A 225 -13.22 -10.44 -0.42
C THR A 225 -13.84 -9.05 -0.34
N GLU A 226 -14.19 -8.56 0.85
CA GLU A 226 -14.78 -7.23 1.03
C GLU A 226 -13.90 -6.10 0.46
N VAL A 227 -12.61 -6.13 0.76
CA VAL A 227 -11.64 -5.12 0.26
C VAL A 227 -11.58 -5.14 -1.27
N LEU A 228 -11.49 -6.32 -1.88
CA LEU A 228 -11.45 -6.43 -3.35
C LEU A 228 -12.76 -5.99 -4.00
N GLU A 229 -13.92 -6.34 -3.43
CA GLU A 229 -15.23 -5.88 -3.92
C GLU A 229 -15.36 -4.35 -3.85
N LYS A 230 -14.86 -3.73 -2.76
CA LYS A 230 -14.81 -2.27 -2.63
C LYS A 230 -13.86 -1.63 -3.66
N MET A 231 -12.67 -2.21 -3.87
CA MET A 231 -11.72 -1.76 -4.89
C MET A 231 -12.29 -1.84 -6.30
N ARG A 232 -13.02 -2.92 -6.64
CA ARG A 232 -13.68 -3.05 -7.94
C ARG A 232 -14.56 -1.85 -8.23
N LYS A 233 -15.35 -1.38 -7.25
CA LYS A 233 -16.26 -0.23 -7.44
C LYS A 233 -15.55 1.08 -7.76
N LEU A 234 -14.26 1.20 -7.47
CA LEU A 234 -13.48 2.40 -7.78
C LEU A 234 -12.82 2.35 -9.16
N LEU A 235 -12.78 1.18 -9.81
CA LEU A 235 -12.16 0.98 -11.11
C LEU A 235 -13.21 1.05 -12.25
N PRO A 236 -12.89 1.69 -13.38
CA PRO A 236 -13.62 1.48 -14.62
C PRO A 236 -13.39 0.06 -15.14
N ASN A 237 -14.17 -0.35 -16.12
CA ASN A 237 -14.12 -1.72 -16.67
C ASN A 237 -12.78 -2.03 -17.37
N ASP A 238 -12.04 -1.01 -17.80
CA ASP A 238 -10.70 -1.16 -18.36
C ASP A 238 -9.59 -0.87 -17.33
N GLY A 239 -9.94 -0.73 -16.05
CA GLY A 239 -8.99 -0.51 -14.97
C GLY A 239 -8.25 -1.78 -14.55
N THR A 240 -7.12 -1.59 -13.87
CA THR A 240 -6.25 -2.70 -13.45
C THR A 240 -5.93 -2.70 -11.95
N LEU A 241 -5.72 -3.89 -11.40
CA LEU A 241 -5.30 -4.13 -10.04
C LEU A 241 -3.95 -4.86 -10.03
N PHE A 242 -3.01 -4.37 -9.22
CA PHE A 242 -1.74 -5.03 -8.92
C PHE A 242 -1.77 -5.61 -7.51
N LEU A 243 -1.46 -6.90 -7.38
CA LEU A 243 -1.26 -7.57 -6.09
C LEU A 243 0.19 -8.03 -5.93
N GLY A 244 0.61 -8.27 -4.69
CA GLY A 244 1.93 -8.78 -4.35
C GLY A 244 2.12 -10.23 -4.75
N ALA A 245 3.38 -10.69 -4.81
CA ALA A 245 3.73 -12.00 -5.34
C ALA A 245 3.11 -13.21 -4.59
N ALA A 246 2.71 -13.02 -3.33
CA ALA A 246 2.08 -14.03 -2.47
C ALA A 246 0.55 -13.87 -2.37
N GLU A 247 -0.05 -12.98 -3.16
CA GLU A 247 -1.47 -12.66 -3.13
C GLU A 247 -2.14 -13.12 -4.44
N THR A 248 -3.45 -13.37 -4.36
CA THR A 248 -4.26 -13.79 -5.50
C THR A 248 -5.69 -13.33 -5.33
N VAL A 249 -6.47 -13.37 -6.40
CA VAL A 249 -7.94 -13.20 -6.37
C VAL A 249 -8.67 -14.55 -6.47
N LEU A 250 -7.96 -15.60 -6.87
CA LEU A 250 -8.53 -16.93 -7.08
C LEU A 250 -9.06 -17.50 -5.76
N GLY A 251 -10.32 -17.94 -5.78
CA GLY A 251 -11.02 -18.42 -4.58
C GLY A 251 -11.45 -17.32 -3.60
N ILE A 252 -11.23 -16.04 -3.93
CA ILE A 252 -11.57 -14.88 -3.07
C ILE A 252 -12.71 -14.05 -3.66
N THR A 253 -12.64 -13.71 -4.96
CA THR A 253 -13.64 -12.89 -5.67
C THR A 253 -13.67 -13.24 -7.15
N ASP A 254 -14.81 -13.00 -7.80
CA ASP A 254 -15.01 -13.14 -9.24
C ASP A 254 -14.92 -11.80 -9.99
N LYS A 255 -14.69 -10.67 -9.29
CA LYS A 255 -14.65 -9.32 -9.87
C LYS A 255 -13.37 -8.96 -10.59
N PHE A 256 -12.34 -9.76 -10.40
CA PHE A 256 -11.04 -9.60 -11.03
C PHE A 256 -10.60 -10.91 -11.67
N LYS A 257 -9.86 -10.82 -12.77
CA LYS A 257 -9.29 -11.97 -13.46
C LYS A 257 -7.79 -11.77 -13.63
N PRO A 258 -6.96 -12.80 -13.38
CA PRO A 258 -5.53 -12.71 -13.65
C PRO A 258 -5.29 -12.48 -15.14
N VAL A 259 -4.40 -11.54 -15.47
CA VAL A 259 -3.93 -11.38 -16.84
C VAL A 259 -2.93 -12.50 -17.12
N GLN A 260 -3.30 -13.42 -18.02
CA GLN A 260 -2.50 -14.60 -18.34
C GLN A 260 -1.07 -14.20 -18.75
N GLY A 261 -0.07 -14.88 -18.16
CA GLY A 261 1.35 -14.59 -18.38
C GLY A 261 1.92 -13.43 -17.56
N GLN A 262 1.07 -12.57 -16.97
CA GLN A 262 1.50 -11.38 -16.24
C GLN A 262 1.22 -11.54 -14.74
N ARG A 263 2.15 -12.19 -14.02
CA ARG A 263 2.02 -12.44 -12.58
C ARG A 263 1.81 -11.14 -11.80
N GLY A 264 0.79 -11.13 -10.95
CA GLY A 264 0.46 -10.00 -10.08
C GLY A 264 -0.40 -8.91 -10.74
N LEU A 265 -0.69 -9.02 -12.04
CA LEU A 265 -1.58 -8.10 -12.76
C LEU A 265 -2.97 -8.73 -12.95
N TYR A 266 -4.00 -7.97 -12.63
CA TYR A 266 -5.39 -8.36 -12.73
C TYR A 266 -6.20 -7.31 -13.49
N SER A 267 -7.04 -7.75 -14.42
CA SER A 267 -8.06 -6.91 -15.04
C SER A 267 -9.36 -7.02 -14.25
N THR A 268 -10.27 -6.06 -14.40
CA THR A 268 -11.65 -6.30 -13.94
C THR A 268 -12.29 -7.44 -14.74
N ALA A 269 -13.27 -8.11 -14.15
CA ALA A 269 -13.91 -9.29 -14.75
C ALA A 269 -14.73 -8.98 -16.01
N ASP A 270 -15.12 -7.73 -16.16
CA ASP A 270 -15.92 -7.15 -17.23
C ASP A 270 -15.09 -6.30 -18.21
N ALA A 271 -13.76 -6.37 -18.13
CA ALA A 271 -12.88 -5.84 -19.16
C ALA A 271 -13.15 -6.51 -20.51
N SER A 272 -13.12 -5.73 -21.59
CA SER A 272 -13.25 -6.27 -22.95
C SER A 272 -12.06 -7.15 -23.32
N ILE A 273 -12.25 -8.05 -24.28
CA ILE A 273 -11.18 -8.91 -24.81
C ILE A 273 -10.02 -8.05 -25.33
N GLU A 274 -10.32 -6.96 -26.04
CA GLU A 274 -9.31 -6.02 -26.56
C GLU A 274 -8.44 -5.43 -25.45
N VAL A 275 -9.04 -5.02 -24.32
CA VAL A 275 -8.28 -4.50 -23.16
C VAL A 275 -7.36 -5.60 -22.61
N ILE A 276 -7.88 -6.82 -22.46
CA ILE A 276 -7.11 -7.95 -21.92
C ILE A 276 -5.94 -8.30 -22.85
N GLU A 277 -6.13 -8.27 -24.17
CA GLU A 277 -5.08 -8.52 -25.16
C GLU A 277 -3.99 -7.46 -25.10
N LYS A 278 -4.35 -6.17 -25.01
CA LYS A 278 -3.39 -5.07 -24.84
C LYS A 278 -2.53 -5.24 -23.58
N LEU A 279 -3.12 -5.71 -22.48
CA LEU A 279 -2.40 -5.98 -21.23
C LEU A 279 -1.43 -7.17 -21.32
N ARG A 280 -1.60 -8.07 -22.31
CA ARG A 280 -0.71 -9.22 -22.53
C ARG A 280 0.46 -8.93 -23.47
N ALA A 281 0.39 -7.86 -24.25
CA ALA A 281 1.23 -7.63 -25.42
C ALA A 281 2.70 -7.24 -25.13
N VAL A 282 3.24 -7.59 -23.94
CA VAL A 282 4.61 -7.27 -23.51
C VAL A 282 5.30 -8.48 -22.87
#